data_AF-A0A1S2JZH2-F1
#
_entry.id   AF-A0A1S2JZH2-F1
#
_cell.length_a   1.000
_cell.length_b   1.000
_cell.length_c   1.000
_cell.angle_alpha   90.00
_cell.angle_beta   90.00
_cell.angle_gamma   90.00
#
_symmetry.space_group_name_H-M   'P 1'
#
loop_
_entity.id
_entity.type
_entity.pdbx_description
1 polymer ?
#
loop_
_entity_poly.entity_id
_entity_poly.type
_entity_poly.pdbx_seq_one_letter_code
_entity_poly.pdbx_strand_id
1 'polypeptide(L)'
;MSMREIERNVAALKDGYDERIEYRIRVNGDFEERANTVRMAGLLEQLRKVAIEGGRSPAGRAARRPPNKPGSQPPGRTDGLTLLDEITGEVYYWVDRVLMESGRDRTLGLSPMPALLDALVAETRLLEDTHPALVADIADATRTWVRRARRLLGHDESYVMLEERVCGECGGALAVARDASTAVRCVGSPDGGGCGARYERDTWLGLLVGGGEAA
;
A
#
# COMPACT_ATOMS: atom_id res chain seq x y z
N MET A 1 -0.69 20.31 10.25
CA MET A 1 -1.11 18.92 9.93
C MET A 1 -2.04 18.46 11.04
N SER A 2 -3.09 17.68 10.74
CA SER A 2 -4.18 17.43 11.69
C SER A 2 -4.09 16.06 12.37
N MET A 3 -4.59 15.98 13.60
CA MET A 3 -4.74 14.74 14.36
C MET A 3 -5.45 13.62 13.57
N ARG A 4 -6.36 13.98 12.66
CA ARG A 4 -7.05 13.05 11.74
C ARG A 4 -6.09 12.24 10.87
N GLU A 5 -4.96 12.82 10.48
CA GLU A 5 -3.95 12.12 9.70
C GLU A 5 -3.26 11.02 10.53
N ILE A 6 -2.91 11.31 11.78
CA ILE A 6 -2.32 10.36 12.73
C ILE A 6 -3.28 9.18 12.92
N GLU A 7 -4.54 9.47 13.23
CA GLU A 7 -5.59 8.46 13.44
C GLU A 7 -5.75 7.54 12.22
N ARG A 8 -5.83 8.13 11.02
CA ARG A 8 -5.95 7.37 9.77
C ARG A 8 -4.72 6.48 9.53
N ASN A 9 -3.52 7.01 9.75
CA ASN A 9 -2.29 6.26 9.52
C ASN A 9 -2.14 5.11 10.54
N VAL A 10 -2.49 5.35 11.80
CA VAL A 10 -2.51 4.34 12.86
C VAL A 10 -3.55 3.26 12.58
N ALA A 11 -4.76 3.64 12.15
CA ALA A 11 -5.79 2.68 11.74
C ALA A 11 -5.32 1.81 10.57
N ALA A 12 -4.65 2.39 9.57
CA ALA A 12 -4.08 1.62 8.46
C ALA A 12 -3.00 0.62 8.92
N LEU A 13 -2.19 0.99 9.91
CA LEU A 13 -1.18 0.10 10.50
C LEU A 13 -1.82 -1.07 11.26
N LYS A 14 -2.88 -0.80 12.03
CA LYS A 14 -3.51 -1.78 12.94
C LYS A 14 -4.64 -2.59 12.30
N ASP A 15 -5.65 -1.90 11.81
CA ASP A 15 -6.96 -2.46 11.51
C ASP A 15 -7.17 -2.65 10.00
N GLY A 16 -6.35 -1.97 9.19
CA GLY A 16 -6.39 -2.02 7.75
C GLY A 16 -7.15 -0.85 7.14
N TYR A 17 -7.36 -0.93 5.83
CA TYR A 17 -7.94 0.15 5.04
C TYR A 17 -8.75 -0.42 3.88
N ASP A 18 -9.67 0.38 3.37
CA ASP A 18 -10.44 0.04 2.18
C ASP A 18 -9.76 0.66 0.96
N GLU A 19 -9.62 -0.14 -0.09
CA GLU A 19 -9.12 0.31 -1.38
C GLU A 19 -10.22 0.16 -2.42
N ARG A 20 -10.59 1.27 -3.06
CA ARG A 20 -11.51 1.27 -4.19
C ARG A 20 -10.72 1.09 -5.46
N ILE A 21 -10.95 -0.02 -6.14
CA ILE A 21 -10.31 -0.38 -7.39
C ILE A 21 -11.33 -0.16 -8.50
N GLU A 22 -11.00 0.73 -9.43
CA GLU A 22 -11.85 1.04 -10.58
C GLU A 22 -11.34 0.28 -11.80
N TYR A 23 -12.28 -0.31 -12.52
CA TYR A 23 -12.07 -1.14 -13.68
C TYR A 23 -12.84 -0.53 -14.84
N ARG A 24 -12.21 -0.49 -16.01
CA ARG A 24 -12.91 -0.26 -17.27
C ARG A 24 -12.77 -1.50 -18.12
N ILE A 25 -13.90 -2.04 -18.55
CA ILE A 25 -13.98 -3.34 -19.20
C ILE A 25 -14.73 -3.19 -20.52
N ARG A 26 -14.43 -4.06 -21.49
CA ARG A 26 -15.16 -4.09 -22.76
C ARG A 26 -16.23 -5.18 -22.72
N VAL A 27 -17.49 -4.80 -22.93
CA VAL A 27 -18.64 -5.71 -22.95
C VAL A 27 -19.42 -5.45 -24.24
N ASN A 28 -19.56 -6.48 -25.08
CA ASN A 28 -20.30 -6.43 -26.35
C ASN A 28 -19.89 -5.28 -27.31
N GLY A 29 -18.64 -4.86 -27.27
CA GLY A 29 -18.11 -3.80 -28.13
C GLY A 29 -17.98 -2.43 -27.46
N ASP A 30 -18.72 -2.19 -26.37
CA ASP A 30 -18.74 -0.94 -25.60
C ASP A 30 -17.91 -1.04 -24.32
N PHE A 31 -17.57 0.12 -23.74
CA PHE A 31 -16.85 0.20 -22.47
C PHE A 31 -17.81 0.42 -21.29
N GLU A 32 -17.65 -0.39 -20.25
CA GLU A 32 -18.36 -0.28 -18.98
C GLU A 32 -17.35 0.03 -17.87
N GLU A 33 -17.68 0.98 -16.99
CA GLU A 33 -16.92 1.29 -15.78
C GLU A 33 -17.51 0.53 -14.58
N ARG A 34 -16.64 -0.14 -13.81
CA ARG A 34 -16.99 -0.85 -12.59
C ARG A 34 -16.05 -0.46 -11.46
N ALA A 35 -16.52 -0.50 -10.23
CA ALA A 35 -15.69 -0.30 -9.06
C ALA A 35 -15.87 -1.46 -8.08
N ASN A 36 -14.78 -1.90 -7.47
CA ASN A 36 -14.79 -2.87 -6.38
C ASN A 36 -14.08 -2.27 -5.17
N THR A 37 -14.70 -2.35 -4.00
CA THR A 37 -14.07 -1.95 -2.74
C THR A 37 -13.52 -3.18 -2.05
N VAL A 38 -12.21 -3.22 -1.83
CA VAL A 38 -11.50 -4.33 -1.19
C VAL A 38 -11.06 -3.91 0.21
N ARG A 39 -11.40 -4.72 1.22
CA ARG A 39 -10.88 -4.56 2.58
C ARG A 39 -9.48 -5.17 2.67
N MET A 40 -8.49 -4.36 2.98
CA MET A 40 -7.12 -4.80 3.23
C MET A 40 -6.90 -5.00 4.73
N ALA A 41 -6.12 -6.02 5.10
CA ALA A 41 -5.72 -6.24 6.49
C ALA A 41 -4.81 -5.11 7.00
N GLY A 42 -4.58 -5.04 8.31
CA GLY A 42 -3.62 -4.08 8.89
C GLY A 42 -2.21 -4.24 8.31
N LEU A 43 -1.53 -3.13 8.02
CA LEU A 43 -0.18 -3.19 7.43
C LEU A 43 0.81 -3.96 8.32
N LEU A 44 0.69 -3.88 9.65
CA LEU A 44 1.52 -4.67 10.58
C LEU A 44 1.25 -6.17 10.45
N GLU A 45 -0.01 -6.57 10.29
CA GLU A 45 -0.38 -7.98 10.08
C GLU A 45 0.17 -8.50 8.75
N GLN A 46 0.04 -7.70 7.69
CA GLN A 46 0.57 -8.04 6.36
C GLN A 46 2.10 -8.21 6.41
N LEU A 47 2.81 -7.31 7.08
CA LEU A 47 4.27 -7.39 7.26
C LEU A 47 4.70 -8.65 8.04
N ARG A 48 3.94 -9.05 9.07
CA ARG A 48 4.20 -10.29 9.82
C ARG A 48 3.99 -11.53 8.96
N LYS A 49 2.97 -11.55 8.09
CA LYS A 49 2.75 -12.66 7.16
C LYS A 49 3.91 -12.80 6.18
N VAL A 50 4.37 -11.69 5.60
CA VAL A 50 5.57 -11.65 4.73
C VAL A 50 6.79 -12.26 5.43
N ALA A 51 6.99 -11.92 6.70
CA ALA A 51 8.09 -12.45 7.51
C ALA A 51 8.00 -13.97 7.74
N ILE A 52 6.81 -14.48 8.10
CA ILE A 52 6.57 -15.90 8.43
C ILE A 52 6.60 -16.77 7.17
N GLU A 53 5.94 -16.33 6.10
CA GLU A 53 5.77 -17.10 4.87
C GLU A 53 7.04 -17.12 4.00
N GLY A 54 8.06 -16.35 4.39
CA GLY A 54 9.43 -16.52 3.92
C GLY A 54 9.57 -16.35 2.42
N GLY A 55 8.96 -15.29 1.86
CA GLY A 55 9.23 -14.79 0.51
C GLY A 55 9.54 -15.88 -0.51
N ARG A 56 8.68 -16.89 -0.68
CA ARG A 56 8.75 -17.75 -1.87
C ARG A 56 8.37 -16.89 -3.07
N SER A 57 9.33 -16.11 -3.57
CA SER A 57 9.40 -15.87 -4.99
C SER A 57 9.68 -17.24 -5.62
N PRO A 58 8.76 -17.79 -6.43
CA PRO A 58 9.14 -18.88 -7.29
C PRO A 58 10.20 -18.29 -8.23
N ALA A 59 11.46 -18.65 -8.00
CA ALA A 59 12.44 -18.65 -9.08
C ALA A 59 11.87 -19.60 -10.15
N GLY A 60 11.09 -19.03 -11.06
CA GLY A 60 10.33 -19.75 -12.07
C GLY A 60 8.99 -19.07 -12.32
N ARG A 61 8.99 -18.02 -13.16
CA ARG A 61 7.93 -17.56 -14.09
C ARG A 61 6.43 -17.83 -13.76
N ALA A 62 6.04 -18.04 -12.51
CA ALA A 62 4.68 -18.35 -12.13
C ALA A 62 4.01 -17.05 -11.67
N ALA A 63 3.20 -16.50 -12.58
CA ALA A 63 2.18 -15.48 -12.39
C ALA A 63 2.41 -14.55 -11.19
N ARG A 64 3.08 -13.40 -11.45
CA ARG A 64 2.88 -12.21 -10.62
C ARG A 64 1.37 -11.99 -10.55
N ARG A 65 0.77 -12.24 -9.39
CA ARG A 65 -0.64 -11.90 -9.18
C ARG A 65 -0.83 -10.42 -9.53
N PRO A 66 -1.95 -10.03 -10.17
CA PRO A 66 -2.24 -8.62 -10.42
C PRO A 66 -2.04 -7.85 -9.11
N PRO A 67 -1.44 -6.64 -9.13
CA PRO A 67 -1.17 -5.83 -7.94
C PRO A 67 -2.42 -5.54 -7.10
N ASN A 68 -3.59 -5.77 -7.69
CA ASN A 68 -4.93 -5.59 -7.14
C ASN A 68 -5.45 -6.82 -6.36
N LYS A 69 -4.63 -7.86 -6.15
CA LYS A 69 -4.98 -8.98 -5.28
C LYS A 69 -4.43 -8.74 -3.87
N PRO A 70 -5.19 -9.02 -2.81
CA PRO A 70 -4.66 -9.05 -1.44
C PRO A 70 -3.38 -9.90 -1.37
N GLY A 71 -2.28 -9.33 -0.88
CA GLY A 71 -0.98 -10.01 -0.72
C GLY A 71 -0.02 -9.93 -1.93
N SER A 72 0.11 -8.77 -2.59
CA SER A 72 1.14 -8.57 -3.63
C SER A 72 2.57 -8.56 -3.05
N GLN A 73 3.54 -8.90 -3.92
CA GLN A 73 4.66 -9.81 -3.62
C GLN A 73 5.55 -9.47 -2.40
N PRO A 74 5.95 -10.49 -1.61
CA PRO A 74 6.82 -10.32 -0.47
C PRO A 74 8.25 -9.93 -0.91
N PRO A 75 8.87 -8.93 -0.26
CA PRO A 75 10.30 -8.64 -0.35
C PRO A 75 11.14 -9.75 0.29
N GLY A 76 12.47 -9.57 0.26
CA GLY A 76 13.44 -10.53 0.78
C GLY A 76 13.15 -10.92 2.24
N ARG A 77 13.57 -12.13 2.60
CA ARG A 77 13.20 -12.86 3.83
C ARG A 77 13.34 -12.08 5.15
N THR A 78 14.19 -11.05 5.21
CA THR A 78 14.47 -10.25 6.42
C THR A 78 13.79 -8.90 6.46
N ASP A 79 13.45 -8.33 5.30
CA ASP A 79 13.09 -6.91 5.21
C ASP A 79 11.79 -6.58 5.96
N GLY A 80 10.85 -7.54 6.00
CA GLY A 80 9.61 -7.45 6.75
C GLY A 80 9.80 -7.38 8.27
N LEU A 81 10.68 -8.22 8.83
CA LEU A 81 10.98 -8.20 10.26
C LEU A 81 11.78 -6.95 10.63
N THR A 82 12.79 -6.61 9.82
CA THR A 82 13.60 -5.40 10.05
C THR A 82 12.72 -4.15 10.06
N LEU A 83 11.81 -3.99 9.10
CA LEU A 83 10.90 -2.85 9.09
C LEU A 83 9.93 -2.86 10.27
N LEU A 84 9.44 -4.04 10.69
CA LEU A 84 8.59 -4.15 11.88
C LEU A 84 9.33 -3.75 13.15
N ASP A 85 10.57 -4.18 13.32
CA ASP A 85 11.41 -3.83 14.48
C ASP A 85 11.73 -2.33 14.50
N GLU A 86 12.03 -1.74 13.34
CA GLU A 86 12.26 -0.30 13.21
C GLU A 86 11.02 0.52 13.54
N ILE A 87 9.86 0.19 12.97
CA ILE A 87 8.59 0.87 13.29
C ILE A 87 8.27 0.70 14.78
N THR A 88 8.54 -0.48 15.36
CA THR A 88 8.33 -0.74 16.79
C THR A 88 9.21 0.17 17.65
N GLY A 89 10.51 0.27 17.34
CA GLY A 89 11.44 1.17 18.03
C GLY A 89 11.04 2.64 17.92
N GLU A 90 10.62 3.08 16.73
CA GLU A 90 10.14 4.45 16.52
C GLU A 90 8.85 4.73 17.31
N VAL A 91 7.90 3.80 17.38
CA VAL A 91 6.68 3.96 18.18
C VAL A 91 7.00 4.07 19.67
N TYR A 92 7.91 3.23 20.19
CA TYR A 92 8.34 3.35 21.58
C TYR A 92 8.93 4.74 21.86
N TYR A 93 9.80 5.24 20.97
CA TYR A 93 10.36 6.59 21.10
C TYR A 93 9.28 7.67 21.15
N TRP A 94 8.30 7.63 20.25
CA TRP A 94 7.26 8.66 20.21
C TRP A 94 6.31 8.57 21.40
N VAL A 95 5.91 7.37 21.82
CA VAL A 95 5.08 7.15 23.01
C VAL A 95 5.77 7.69 24.25
N ASP A 96 7.05 7.38 24.44
CA ASP A 96 7.85 7.89 25.55
C ASP A 96 7.92 9.43 25.54
N ARG A 97 8.13 10.01 24.37
CA ARG A 97 8.18 11.46 24.18
C ARG A 97 6.84 12.14 24.49
N VAL A 98 5.71 11.62 24.01
CA VAL A 98 4.39 12.23 24.30
C VAL A 98 3.99 12.07 25.77
N LEU A 99 4.34 10.96 26.42
CA LEU A 99 4.09 10.78 27.86
C LEU A 99 4.88 11.77 28.70
N MET A 100 6.15 12.02 28.31
CA MET A 100 6.98 13.01 28.97
C MET A 100 6.36 14.41 28.89
N GLU A 101 5.91 14.82 27.69
CA GLU A 101 5.28 16.14 27.48
C GLU A 101 3.87 16.22 28.08
N SER A 102 3.16 15.09 28.23
CA SER A 102 1.85 15.04 28.90
C SER A 102 1.95 14.92 30.43
N GLY A 103 3.16 14.85 30.99
CA GLY A 103 3.42 14.74 32.43
C GLY A 103 2.95 13.42 33.04
N ARG A 104 2.83 12.36 32.23
CA ARG A 104 2.38 11.03 32.66
C ARG A 104 3.55 10.09 32.92
N ASP A 105 3.29 9.07 33.73
CA ASP A 105 4.28 8.04 34.05
C ASP A 105 4.67 7.22 32.79
N ARG A 106 5.95 6.87 32.69
CA ARG A 106 6.58 6.21 31.52
C ARG A 106 6.39 4.70 31.53
N THR A 107 5.54 4.16 32.40
CA THR A 107 5.34 2.73 32.66
C THR A 107 4.46 2.03 31.63
N LEU A 108 4.60 2.34 30.33
CA LEU A 108 4.01 1.53 29.24
C LEU A 108 4.92 0.39 28.74
N GLY A 109 6.06 0.17 29.41
CA GLY A 109 7.06 -0.82 29.04
C GLY A 109 6.49 -2.22 28.81
N LEU A 110 6.74 -2.76 27.61
CA LEU A 110 6.32 -4.08 27.10
C LEU A 110 4.86 -4.23 26.66
N SER A 111 4.14 -3.12 26.43
CA SER A 111 2.82 -3.20 25.81
C SER A 111 2.90 -3.72 24.36
N PRO A 112 1.97 -4.57 23.91
CA PRO A 112 1.89 -4.97 22.51
C PRO A 112 1.76 -3.75 21.58
N MET A 113 2.38 -3.82 20.40
CA MET A 113 2.37 -2.74 19.41
C MET A 113 1.00 -2.07 19.16
N PRO A 114 -0.12 -2.81 19.04
CA PRO A 114 -1.44 -2.19 18.88
C PRO A 114 -1.84 -1.27 20.04
N ALA A 115 -1.47 -1.62 21.27
CA ALA A 115 -1.76 -0.83 22.47
C ALA A 115 -0.84 0.41 22.55
N LEU A 116 0.42 0.28 22.13
CA LEU A 116 1.34 1.43 22.03
C LEU A 116 0.84 2.46 21.01
N LEU A 117 0.33 2.00 19.87
CA LEU A 117 -0.25 2.87 18.85
C LEU A 117 -1.53 3.57 19.34
N ASP A 118 -2.37 2.90 20.15
CA ASP A 118 -3.53 3.54 20.79
C ASP A 118 -3.10 4.60 21.81
N ALA A 119 -2.10 4.27 22.63
CA ALA A 119 -1.52 5.22 23.58
C ALA A 119 -0.96 6.45 22.86
N LEU A 120 -0.21 6.25 21.76
CA LEU A 120 0.30 7.34 20.94
C LEU A 120 -0.83 8.27 20.48
N VAL A 121 -1.92 7.72 19.92
CA VAL A 121 -3.08 8.52 19.48
C VAL A 121 -3.73 9.25 20.65
N ALA A 122 -3.99 8.56 21.76
CA ALA A 122 -4.66 9.13 22.92
C ALA A 122 -3.86 10.27 23.56
N GLU A 123 -2.56 10.09 23.75
CA GLU A 123 -1.68 11.09 24.36
C GLU A 123 -1.43 12.26 23.40
N THR A 124 -1.27 12.01 22.09
CA THR A 124 -1.10 13.09 21.11
C THR A 124 -2.32 14.02 21.04
N ARG A 125 -3.54 13.49 21.21
CA ARG A 125 -4.76 14.33 21.28
C ARG A 125 -4.71 15.35 22.42
N LEU A 126 -4.14 15.00 23.56
CA LEU A 126 -4.01 15.90 24.71
C LEU A 126 -3.02 17.05 24.45
N LEU A 127 -2.14 16.86 23.47
CA LEU A 127 -1.06 17.78 23.12
C LEU A 127 -1.36 18.62 21.87
N GLU A 128 -2.51 18.43 21.21
CA GLU A 128 -2.85 19.09 19.94
C GLU A 128 -2.79 20.62 20.03
N ASP A 129 -3.34 21.19 21.11
CA ASP A 129 -3.38 22.64 21.31
C ASP A 129 -2.09 23.21 21.94
N THR A 130 -1.36 22.38 22.71
CA THR A 130 -0.22 22.84 23.52
C THR A 130 1.13 22.62 22.84
N HIS A 131 1.25 21.57 22.02
CA HIS A 131 2.49 21.19 21.33
C HIS A 131 2.23 20.87 19.85
N PRO A 132 1.73 21.83 19.04
CA PRO A 132 1.34 21.58 17.65
C PRO A 132 2.52 21.14 16.76
N ALA A 133 3.75 21.56 17.07
CA ALA A 133 4.95 21.12 16.36
C ALA A 133 5.22 19.63 16.59
N LEU A 134 5.08 19.15 17.82
CA LEU A 134 5.24 17.73 18.16
C LEU A 134 4.18 16.87 17.46
N VAL A 135 2.92 17.35 17.43
CA VAL A 135 1.84 16.66 16.70
C VAL A 135 2.15 16.58 15.20
N ALA A 136 2.74 17.63 14.61
CA ALA A 136 3.17 17.59 13.22
C ALA A 136 4.28 16.55 12.99
N ASP A 137 5.29 16.48 13.86
CA ASP A 137 6.37 15.50 13.77
C ASP A 137 5.84 14.05 13.86
N ILE A 138 4.87 13.78 14.74
CA ILE A 138 4.24 12.46 14.89
C ILE A 138 3.43 12.11 13.64
N ALA A 139 2.72 13.08 13.07
CA ALA A 139 2.00 12.88 11.82
C ALA A 139 2.95 12.58 10.65
N ASP A 140 4.13 13.20 10.58
CA ASP A 140 5.17 12.87 9.61
C ASP A 140 5.78 11.47 9.84
N ALA A 141 5.98 11.09 11.10
CA ALA A 141 6.47 9.77 11.48
C ALA A 141 5.47 8.67 11.07
N THR A 142 4.19 8.81 11.45
CA THR A 142 3.14 7.84 11.09
C THR A 142 2.95 7.72 9.58
N ARG A 143 3.02 8.84 8.85
CA ARG A 143 3.01 8.84 7.37
C ARG A 143 4.19 8.07 6.82
N THR A 144 5.38 8.27 7.39
CA THR A 144 6.61 7.58 6.99
C THR A 144 6.49 6.07 7.22
N TRP A 145 5.95 5.63 8.36
CA TRP A 145 5.71 4.20 8.63
C TRP A 145 4.79 3.56 7.60
N VAL A 146 3.64 4.18 7.34
CA VAL A 146 2.66 3.70 6.35
C VAL A 146 3.30 3.63 4.96
N ARG A 147 4.03 4.68 4.55
CA ARG A 147 4.71 4.72 3.25
C ARG A 147 5.75 3.60 3.12
N ARG A 148 6.59 3.39 4.13
CA ARG A 148 7.62 2.33 4.14
C ARG A 148 6.99 0.95 4.09
N ALA A 149 5.93 0.72 4.88
CA ALA A 149 5.19 -0.54 4.88
C ALA A 149 4.55 -0.82 3.52
N ARG A 150 3.92 0.17 2.91
CA ARG A 150 3.33 0.04 1.56
C ARG A 150 4.37 -0.28 0.50
N ARG A 151 5.48 0.46 0.47
CA ARG A 151 6.59 0.20 -0.46
C ARG A 151 7.12 -1.22 -0.32
N LEU A 152 7.32 -1.65 0.93
CA LEU A 152 7.81 -3.00 1.22
C LEU A 152 6.81 -4.07 0.73
N LEU A 153 5.52 -3.87 0.97
CA LEU A 153 4.45 -4.75 0.49
C LEU A 153 4.19 -4.63 -1.02
N GLY A 154 4.93 -3.79 -1.75
CA GLY A 154 4.71 -3.55 -3.17
C GLY A 154 3.41 -2.83 -3.49
N HIS A 155 2.78 -2.18 -2.50
CA HIS A 155 1.69 -1.22 -2.66
C HIS A 155 2.26 0.12 -3.11
N ASP A 156 3.01 0.13 -4.21
CA ASP A 156 3.54 1.36 -4.80
C ASP A 156 2.50 1.97 -5.73
N GLU A 157 2.03 3.17 -5.35
CA GLU A 157 1.20 4.12 -6.09
C GLU A 157 -0.12 3.57 -6.67
N SER A 158 -1.22 4.33 -6.55
CA SER A 158 -2.50 3.88 -7.12
C SER A 158 -2.32 3.58 -8.60
N TYR A 159 -2.64 2.37 -9.03
CA TYR A 159 -2.56 2.04 -10.44
C TYR A 159 -3.71 2.71 -11.19
N VAL A 160 -3.39 3.38 -12.29
CA VAL A 160 -4.36 3.92 -13.25
C VAL A 160 -4.47 2.98 -14.43
N MET A 161 -5.70 2.82 -14.92
CA MET A 161 -6.00 2.00 -16.07
C MET A 161 -5.70 2.78 -17.35
N LEU A 162 -5.16 2.12 -18.37
CA LEU A 162 -5.00 2.72 -19.69
C LEU A 162 -6.34 2.62 -20.44
N GLU A 163 -7.08 3.73 -20.51
CA GLU A 163 -8.48 3.77 -20.95
C GLU A 163 -8.71 3.22 -22.37
N GLU A 164 -7.75 3.39 -23.28
CA GLU A 164 -7.91 3.05 -24.71
C GLU A 164 -7.11 1.81 -25.12
N ARG A 165 -6.57 1.06 -24.15
CA ARG A 165 -5.66 -0.04 -24.44
C ARG A 165 -5.97 -1.28 -23.60
N VAL A 166 -5.98 -2.40 -24.30
CA VAL A 166 -6.12 -3.74 -23.71
C VAL A 166 -4.85 -4.53 -23.93
N CYS A 167 -4.64 -5.56 -23.12
CA CYS A 167 -3.54 -6.48 -23.28
C CYS A 167 -3.62 -7.17 -24.64
N GLY A 168 -2.56 -7.08 -25.45
CA GLY A 168 -2.49 -7.73 -26.75
C GLY A 168 -2.51 -9.27 -26.68
N GLU A 169 -2.20 -9.85 -25.52
CA GLU A 169 -2.19 -11.31 -25.34
C GLU A 169 -3.55 -11.89 -24.95
N CYS A 170 -4.33 -11.21 -24.10
CA CYS A 170 -5.56 -11.79 -23.54
C CYS A 170 -6.77 -10.84 -23.54
N GLY A 171 -6.64 -9.63 -24.10
CA GLY A 171 -7.71 -8.62 -24.13
C GLY A 171 -8.07 -8.03 -22.76
N GLY A 172 -7.37 -8.43 -21.68
CA GLY A 172 -7.60 -7.92 -20.33
C GLY A 172 -7.11 -6.49 -20.17
N ALA A 173 -7.64 -5.79 -19.17
CA ALA A 173 -7.33 -4.39 -18.94
C ALA A 173 -5.84 -4.20 -18.54
N LEU A 174 -5.27 -3.06 -18.92
CA LEU A 174 -3.89 -2.69 -18.64
C LEU A 174 -3.83 -1.61 -17.56
N ALA A 175 -2.90 -1.76 -16.62
CA ALA A 175 -2.71 -0.84 -15.51
C ALA A 175 -1.23 -0.45 -15.37
N VAL A 176 -0.99 0.79 -14.96
CA VAL A 176 0.34 1.33 -14.63
C VAL A 176 0.24 2.15 -13.35
N ALA A 177 1.31 2.21 -12.56
CA ALA A 177 1.36 3.13 -11.42
C ALA A 177 1.04 4.57 -11.88
N ARG A 178 0.25 5.34 -11.12
CA ARG A 178 -0.16 6.72 -11.48
C ARG A 178 1.02 7.64 -11.79
N ASP A 179 2.17 7.41 -11.16
CA ASP A 179 3.41 8.14 -11.38
C ASP A 179 4.25 7.61 -12.57
N ALA A 180 3.76 6.58 -13.28
CA ALA A 180 4.45 5.88 -14.36
C ALA A 180 5.84 5.35 -13.97
N SER A 181 6.06 5.03 -12.69
CA SER A 181 7.32 4.48 -12.18
C SER A 181 7.50 2.98 -12.49
N THR A 182 6.43 2.32 -12.93
CA THR A 182 6.41 0.87 -13.18
C THR A 182 6.07 0.53 -14.64
N ALA A 183 6.43 -0.67 -15.07
CA ALA A 183 5.96 -1.24 -16.34
C ALA A 183 4.43 -1.39 -16.35
N VAL A 184 3.80 -1.19 -17.52
CA VAL A 184 2.37 -1.43 -17.74
C VAL A 184 2.11 -2.93 -17.63
N ARG A 185 1.05 -3.34 -16.93
CA ARG A 185 0.74 -4.77 -16.69
C ARG A 185 -0.68 -5.11 -17.06
N CYS A 186 -0.90 -6.34 -17.52
CA CYS A 186 -2.23 -6.90 -17.64
C CYS A 186 -2.79 -7.30 -16.28
N VAL A 187 -3.91 -6.69 -15.89
CA VAL A 187 -4.64 -7.02 -14.66
C VAL A 187 -5.82 -7.96 -14.90
N GLY A 188 -6.18 -8.20 -16.17
CA GLY A 188 -7.23 -9.14 -16.56
C GLY A 188 -8.60 -8.50 -16.74
N SER A 189 -9.64 -9.32 -16.59
CA SER A 189 -11.04 -8.90 -16.59
C SER A 189 -11.68 -9.20 -15.22
N PRO A 190 -12.90 -8.73 -14.94
CA PRO A 190 -13.59 -9.07 -13.68
C PRO A 190 -13.86 -10.57 -13.55
N ASP A 191 -14.10 -11.23 -14.67
CA ASP A 191 -14.47 -12.65 -14.73
C ASP A 191 -13.25 -13.58 -14.86
N GLY A 192 -12.04 -13.03 -15.01
CA GLY A 192 -10.82 -13.79 -15.23
C GLY A 192 -9.54 -13.04 -14.89
N GLY A 193 -8.61 -13.71 -14.21
CA GLY A 193 -7.32 -13.12 -13.88
C GLY A 193 -6.50 -12.72 -15.12
N GLY A 194 -5.65 -11.70 -14.99
CA GLY A 194 -4.75 -11.29 -16.07
C GLY A 194 -3.77 -12.39 -16.48
N CYS A 195 -3.34 -12.37 -17.74
CA CYS A 195 -2.34 -13.29 -18.29
C CYS A 195 -0.92 -13.07 -17.73
N GLY A 196 -0.70 -11.97 -17.01
CA GLY A 196 0.60 -11.63 -16.42
C GLY A 196 1.58 -10.95 -17.38
N ALA A 197 1.14 -10.59 -18.60
CA ALA A 197 1.91 -9.80 -19.55
C ALA A 197 2.37 -8.46 -18.94
N ARG A 198 3.60 -8.06 -19.28
CA ARG A 198 4.24 -6.83 -18.79
C ARG A 198 4.88 -6.13 -19.97
N TYR A 199 4.59 -4.84 -20.10
CA TYR A 199 5.09 -4.00 -21.17
C TYR A 199 6.02 -2.98 -20.53
N GLU A 200 7.32 -3.18 -20.74
CA GLU A 200 8.34 -2.24 -20.29
C GLU A 200 8.13 -0.87 -20.95
N ARG A 201 8.69 0.18 -20.35
CA ARG A 201 8.37 1.58 -20.68
C ARG A 201 8.41 1.84 -22.20
N ASP A 202 9.47 1.39 -22.85
CA ASP A 202 9.70 1.61 -24.27
C ASP A 202 8.70 0.83 -25.15
N THR A 203 8.26 -0.35 -24.70
CA THR A 203 7.32 -1.20 -25.42
C THR A 203 5.91 -0.64 -25.42
N TRP A 204 5.43 -0.11 -24.29
CA TRP A 204 4.08 0.44 -24.22
C TRP A 204 3.97 1.88 -24.74
N LEU A 205 5.06 2.67 -24.70
CA LEU A 205 5.12 3.93 -25.45
C LEU A 205 4.89 3.66 -26.95
N GLY A 206 5.40 2.55 -27.48
CA GLY A 206 5.07 2.08 -28.82
C GLY A 206 3.57 1.76 -29.03
N LEU A 207 2.87 1.25 -28.01
CA LEU A 207 1.42 1.01 -28.05
C LEU A 207 0.60 2.31 -28.04
N LEU A 208 1.12 3.40 -27.48
CA LEU A 208 0.48 4.72 -27.56
C LEU A 208 0.64 5.32 -28.97
N VAL A 209 1.80 5.13 -29.59
CA VAL A 209 2.15 5.75 -30.88
C VAL A 209 1.59 4.97 -32.08
N GLY A 210 1.45 3.65 -32.00
CA GLY A 210 0.99 2.78 -33.10
C GLY A 210 -0.53 2.71 -33.34
N GLY A 211 -1.31 3.64 -32.78
CA GLY A 211 -2.77 3.70 -32.93
C GLY A 211 -3.29 4.57 -34.09
N GLY A 212 -2.40 5.08 -34.93
CA GLY A 212 -2.73 5.68 -36.21
C GLY A 212 -2.21 4.76 -37.32
N GLU A 213 -3.13 4.23 -38.12
CA GLU A 213 -2.90 3.39 -39.31
C GLU A 213 -2.74 1.88 -39.08
N ALA A 214 -3.87 1.18 -39.18
CA ALA A 214 -3.96 0.01 -40.04
C ALA A 214 -5.35 -0.03 -40.68
N ALA A 215 -5.38 0.19 -41.99
CA ALA A 215 -6.45 -0.19 -42.90
C ALA A 215 -6.52 -1.72 -43.04
#